data_AF-A0A6L7Y6Z7-F1
#
_entry.id   AF-A0A6L7Y6Z7-F1
#
_cell.length_a   1.000
_cell.length_b   1.000
_cell.length_c   1.000
_cell.angle_alpha   90.00
_cell.angle_beta   90.00
_cell.angle_gamma   90.00
#
_symmetry.space_group_name_H-M   'P 1'
#
loop_
_entity.id
_entity.type
_entity.pdbx_description
1 polymer ?
#
loop_
_entity_poly.entity_id
_entity_poly.type
_entity_poly.pdbx_seq_one_letter_code
_entity_poly.pdbx_strand_id
1 'polypeptide(L)'
;QADHNLWLAALLPIAMLTYFFSSTAELNRTPNDIAEAESEIVAGFHTEYSGMKFGLFYAVELGNALLVATLVATFFLGGWSLFGLEEWIPGYLILFAKLSAAYFVLVWLRGTLPRFRLDQLMRFAWQYLIPLSLFNLIIVAVEASLLARWDAPGLVSLGLFTIVNWGAAYILFRDWARRIGYQPDAGGPRRAELTQQVGGLEAAHRMGTAT
;
A
#
# COMPACT_ATOMS: atom_id res chain seq x y z
N GLN A 1 0.30 -16.76 -15.36
CA GLN A 1 -0.05 -17.27 -14.01
C GLN A 1 -0.35 -18.76 -14.05
N ALA A 2 -1.29 -19.21 -14.89
CA ALA A 2 -1.65 -20.64 -15.00
C ALA A 2 -0.49 -21.55 -15.42
N ASP A 3 0.34 -21.13 -16.39
CA ASP A 3 1.35 -22.04 -16.97
C ASP A 3 2.66 -22.14 -16.18
N HIS A 4 2.99 -21.12 -15.38
CA HIS A 4 4.29 -21.00 -14.72
C HIS A 4 4.20 -20.80 -13.19
N ASN A 5 2.99 -20.81 -12.61
CA ASN A 5 2.75 -20.61 -11.18
C ASN A 5 3.41 -19.36 -10.56
N LEU A 6 3.74 -18.36 -11.38
CA LEU A 6 4.27 -17.08 -10.92
C LEU A 6 3.16 -16.13 -10.51
N TRP A 7 3.33 -15.48 -9.36
CA TRP A 7 2.38 -14.49 -8.85
C TRP A 7 2.54 -13.15 -9.55
N LEU A 8 1.43 -12.51 -9.92
CA LEU A 8 1.45 -11.14 -10.46
C LEU A 8 2.02 -10.15 -9.45
N ALA A 9 1.92 -10.43 -8.15
CA ALA A 9 2.60 -9.67 -7.10
C ALA A 9 4.12 -9.52 -7.35
N ALA A 10 4.77 -10.61 -7.79
CA ALA A 10 6.21 -10.63 -8.04
C ALA A 10 6.56 -10.00 -9.40
N LEU A 11 5.69 -10.16 -10.40
CA LEU A 11 5.89 -9.62 -11.74
C LEU A 11 5.61 -8.11 -11.82
N LEU A 12 4.61 -7.64 -11.09
CA LEU A 12 4.06 -6.29 -11.15
C LEU A 12 3.96 -5.66 -9.76
N PRO A 13 5.08 -5.38 -9.08
CA PRO A 13 5.08 -4.85 -7.72
C PRO A 13 4.37 -3.49 -7.63
N ILE A 14 4.51 -2.63 -8.66
CA ILE A 14 3.85 -1.32 -8.68
C ILE A 14 2.33 -1.47 -8.72
N ALA A 15 1.82 -2.32 -9.62
CA ALA A 15 0.38 -2.54 -9.77
C ALA A 15 -0.24 -3.10 -8.47
N MET A 16 0.49 -4.00 -7.79
CA MET A 16 0.05 -4.53 -6.50
C MET A 16 -0.03 -3.42 -5.45
N LEU A 17 1.02 -2.59 -5.33
CA LEU A 17 1.05 -1.52 -4.34
C LEU A 17 -0.01 -0.45 -4.62
N THR A 18 -0.15 0.00 -5.87
CA THR A 18 -1.16 1.00 -6.23
C THR A 18 -2.58 0.47 -6.02
N TYR A 19 -2.86 -0.78 -6.40
CA TYR A 19 -4.14 -1.42 -6.13
C TYR A 19 -4.42 -1.52 -4.63
N PHE A 20 -3.43 -1.97 -3.85
CA PHE A 20 -3.56 -2.12 -2.41
C PHE A 20 -3.82 -0.79 -1.70
N PHE A 21 -3.07 0.27 -2.00
CA PHE A 21 -3.32 1.59 -1.40
C PHE A 21 -4.66 2.18 -1.87
N SER A 22 -5.01 2.03 -3.15
CA SER A 22 -6.30 2.49 -3.67
C SER A 22 -7.48 1.78 -2.98
N SER A 23 -7.37 0.47 -2.76
CA SER A 23 -8.43 -0.30 -2.12
C SER A 23 -8.58 0.06 -0.65
N THR A 24 -7.49 0.36 0.08
CA THR A 24 -7.61 0.89 1.45
C THR A 24 -8.34 2.23 1.50
N ALA A 25 -8.18 3.08 0.48
CA ALA A 25 -8.91 4.35 0.39
C ALA A 25 -10.40 4.13 0.07
N GLU A 26 -10.72 3.20 -0.83
CA GLU A 26 -12.10 2.85 -1.18
C GLU A 26 -12.87 2.23 -0.01
N LEU A 27 -12.20 1.41 0.80
CA LEU A 27 -12.80 0.77 1.97
C LEU A 27 -13.15 1.75 3.09
N ASN A 28 -12.73 3.02 3.00
CA ASN A 28 -12.88 4.02 4.06
C ASN A 28 -12.43 3.49 5.42
N ARG A 29 -11.37 2.68 5.43
CA ARG A 29 -10.79 2.05 6.62
C ARG A 29 -9.51 2.76 7.00
N THR A 30 -9.25 2.85 8.30
CA THR A 30 -8.01 3.37 8.87
C THR A 30 -6.82 2.73 8.16
N PRO A 31 -5.92 3.51 7.53
CA PRO A 31 -5.61 4.93 7.78
C PRO A 31 -6.42 5.98 6.98
N ASN A 32 -7.34 5.57 6.10
CA ASN A 32 -8.11 6.44 5.19
C ASN A 32 -9.59 6.59 5.59
N ASP A 33 -9.91 6.51 6.88
CA ASP A 33 -11.26 6.47 7.47
C ASP A 33 -11.93 7.85 7.62
N ILE A 34 -11.88 8.70 6.59
CA ILE A 34 -12.34 10.10 6.68
C ILE A 34 -13.84 10.20 7.00
N ALA A 35 -14.66 9.32 6.42
CA ALA A 35 -16.12 9.32 6.64
C ALA A 35 -16.53 8.92 8.07
N GLU A 36 -15.63 8.27 8.82
CA GLU A 36 -15.86 7.85 10.21
C GLU A 36 -15.08 8.72 11.21
N ALA A 37 -14.31 9.70 10.75
CA ALA A 37 -13.26 10.34 11.55
C ALA A 37 -13.78 10.91 12.88
N GLU A 38 -13.57 10.18 13.98
CA GLU A 38 -14.04 10.56 15.32
C GLU A 38 -13.46 11.90 15.80
N SER A 39 -12.23 12.20 15.36
CA SER A 39 -11.52 13.42 15.72
C SER A 39 -12.02 14.67 14.98
N GLU A 40 -12.71 14.50 13.84
CA GLU A 40 -13.17 15.61 13.00
C GLU A 40 -14.70 15.72 12.95
N ILE A 41 -15.42 14.60 12.92
CA ILE A 41 -16.87 14.53 12.73
C ILE A 41 -17.60 13.58 13.69
N VAL A 42 -17.02 13.30 14.88
CA VAL A 42 -17.69 12.58 15.99
C VAL A 42 -18.31 11.24 15.52
N ALA A 43 -17.56 10.43 14.76
CA ALA A 43 -17.96 9.13 14.22
C ALA A 43 -18.95 9.15 13.03
N GLY A 44 -19.24 10.32 12.47
CA GLY A 44 -19.95 10.44 11.20
C GLY A 44 -21.30 9.73 11.19
N PHE A 45 -21.52 8.87 10.19
CA PHE A 45 -22.78 8.14 10.01
C PHE A 45 -23.10 7.15 11.17
N HIS A 46 -22.12 6.77 11.99
CA HIS A 46 -22.37 5.92 13.15
C HIS A 46 -23.23 6.60 14.23
N THR A 47 -23.29 7.94 14.25
CA THR A 47 -24.13 8.67 15.20
C THR A 47 -25.58 8.81 14.76
N GLU A 48 -25.84 8.75 13.45
CA GLU A 48 -27.16 8.96 12.87
C GLU A 48 -27.97 7.66 12.76
N TYR A 49 -27.29 6.52 12.59
CA TYR A 49 -27.92 5.22 12.39
C TYR A 49 -27.76 4.30 13.61
N SER A 50 -28.85 3.67 14.04
CA SER A 50 -28.87 2.72 15.15
C SER A 50 -29.55 1.38 14.79
N GLY A 51 -29.35 0.37 15.64
CA GLY A 51 -29.97 -0.95 15.50
C GLY A 51 -29.63 -1.67 14.20
N MET A 52 -30.66 -2.10 13.45
CA MET A 52 -30.48 -2.87 12.21
C MET A 52 -29.79 -2.06 11.09
N LYS A 53 -30.05 -0.74 11.01
CA LYS A 53 -29.45 0.12 9.98
C LYS A 53 -27.94 0.23 10.16
N PHE A 54 -27.51 0.44 11.41
CA PHE A 54 -26.10 0.39 11.79
C PHE A 54 -25.45 -0.95 11.43
N GLY A 55 -26.12 -2.06 11.78
CA GLY A 55 -25.64 -3.40 11.44
C GLY A 55 -25.44 -3.62 9.95
N LEU A 56 -26.32 -3.07 9.10
CA LEU A 56 -26.19 -3.17 7.65
C LEU A 56 -24.98 -2.39 7.12
N PHE A 57 -24.71 -1.18 7.62
CA PHE A 57 -23.52 -0.42 7.24
C PHE A 57 -22.23 -1.19 7.57
N TYR A 58 -22.12 -1.75 8.79
CA TYR A 58 -20.99 -2.58 9.18
C TYR A 58 -20.86 -3.86 8.35
N ALA A 59 -21.98 -4.52 8.05
CA ALA A 59 -21.97 -5.72 7.23
C ALA A 59 -21.47 -5.44 5.81
N VAL A 60 -21.87 -4.31 5.21
CA VAL A 60 -21.38 -3.87 3.89
C VAL A 60 -19.89 -3.54 3.94
N GLU A 61 -19.43 -2.83 4.96
CA GLU A 61 -18.02 -2.48 5.10
C GLU A 61 -17.12 -3.72 5.26
N LEU A 62 -17.53 -4.67 6.10
CA LEU A 62 -16.85 -5.96 6.27
C LEU A 62 -16.90 -6.80 4.99
N GLY A 63 -18.06 -6.83 4.32
CA GLY A 63 -18.24 -7.49 3.04
C GLY A 63 -17.33 -6.92 1.96
N ASN A 64 -17.19 -5.60 1.90
CA ASN A 64 -16.31 -4.94 0.95
C ASN A 64 -14.83 -5.23 1.25
N ALA A 65 -14.43 -5.22 2.53
CA ALA A 65 -13.07 -5.58 2.93
C ALA A 65 -12.72 -7.03 2.54
N LEU A 66 -13.66 -7.96 2.71
CA LEU A 66 -13.53 -9.34 2.25
C LEU A 66 -13.43 -9.44 0.73
N LEU A 67 -14.23 -8.65 -0.01
CA LEU A 67 -14.19 -8.60 -1.46
C LEU A 67 -12.83 -8.12 -1.96
N VAL A 68 -12.32 -7.01 -1.41
CA VAL A 68 -10.98 -6.50 -1.73
C VAL A 68 -9.91 -7.55 -1.41
N ALA A 69 -9.95 -8.19 -0.24
CA ALA A 69 -9.01 -9.24 0.12
C ALA A 69 -9.06 -10.43 -0.86
N THR A 70 -10.26 -10.78 -1.34
CA THR A 70 -10.47 -11.82 -2.36
C THR A 70 -9.85 -11.43 -3.69
N LEU A 71 -10.01 -10.18 -4.12
CA LEU A 71 -9.42 -9.67 -5.35
C LEU A 71 -7.89 -9.64 -5.28
N VAL A 72 -7.31 -9.24 -4.13
CA VAL A 72 -5.85 -9.32 -3.89
C VAL A 72 -5.37 -10.77 -4.01
N ALA A 73 -6.05 -11.70 -3.33
CA ALA A 73 -5.69 -13.11 -3.34
C ALA A 73 -5.78 -13.72 -4.75
N THR A 74 -6.80 -13.34 -5.51
CA THR A 74 -7.07 -13.88 -6.85
C THR A 74 -6.12 -13.31 -7.90
N PHE A 75 -6.04 -11.98 -8.01
CA PHE A 75 -5.24 -11.33 -9.04
C PHE A 75 -3.75 -11.39 -8.71
N PHE A 76 -3.34 -10.95 -7.52
CA PHE A 76 -1.93 -10.77 -7.22
C PHE A 76 -1.26 -12.04 -6.70
N LEU A 77 -1.96 -12.84 -5.90
CA LEU A 77 -1.40 -14.04 -5.24
C LEU A 77 -1.71 -15.35 -5.97
N GLY A 78 -2.14 -15.30 -7.24
CA GLY A 78 -2.36 -16.51 -8.05
C GLY A 78 -3.61 -17.33 -7.68
N GLY A 79 -4.51 -16.78 -6.86
CA GLY A 79 -5.79 -17.39 -6.52
C GLY A 79 -5.64 -18.78 -5.91
N TRP A 80 -6.04 -19.79 -6.67
CA TRP A 80 -6.12 -21.19 -6.24
C TRP A 80 -4.78 -21.94 -6.30
N SER A 81 -3.77 -21.42 -7.01
CA SER A 81 -2.48 -22.11 -7.16
C SER A 81 -1.44 -21.62 -6.15
N LEU A 82 -0.67 -22.53 -5.58
CA LEU A 82 0.39 -22.24 -4.61
C LEU A 82 1.58 -23.15 -4.89
N PHE A 83 2.32 -22.85 -5.96
CA PHE A 83 3.59 -23.50 -6.29
C PHE A 83 3.56 -25.05 -6.15
N GLY A 84 2.49 -25.70 -6.61
CA GLY A 84 2.32 -27.17 -6.57
C GLY A 84 1.62 -27.71 -5.31
N LEU A 85 1.31 -26.87 -4.32
CA LEU A 85 0.55 -27.29 -3.13
C LEU A 85 -0.93 -27.59 -3.45
N GLU A 86 -1.42 -27.10 -4.58
CA GLU A 86 -2.75 -27.43 -5.13
C GLU A 86 -2.96 -28.91 -5.45
N GLU A 87 -1.88 -29.70 -5.62
CA GLU A 87 -1.98 -31.14 -5.86
C GLU A 87 -2.36 -31.92 -4.58
N TRP A 88 -2.03 -31.37 -3.42
CA TRP A 88 -2.19 -32.02 -2.12
C TRP A 88 -3.36 -31.48 -1.32
N ILE A 89 -3.69 -30.20 -1.53
CA ILE A 89 -4.71 -29.48 -0.77
C ILE A 89 -5.76 -28.95 -1.75
N PRO A 90 -7.07 -29.12 -1.46
CA PRO A 90 -8.11 -28.51 -2.28
C PRO A 90 -7.91 -27.00 -2.43
N GLY A 91 -7.95 -26.51 -3.66
CA GLY A 91 -7.63 -25.10 -3.94
C GLY A 91 -8.49 -24.07 -3.19
N TYR A 92 -9.71 -24.43 -2.72
CA TYR A 92 -10.55 -23.50 -1.96
C TYR A 92 -9.94 -23.17 -0.60
N LEU A 93 -9.24 -24.12 0.02
CA LEU A 93 -8.53 -23.89 1.27
C LEU A 93 -7.33 -22.97 1.05
N ILE A 94 -6.64 -23.11 -0.09
CA ILE A 94 -5.54 -22.24 -0.48
C ILE A 94 -6.04 -20.80 -0.69
N LEU A 95 -7.14 -20.63 -1.43
CA LEU A 95 -7.74 -19.33 -1.65
C LEU A 95 -8.20 -18.72 -0.31
N PHE A 96 -8.86 -19.50 0.53
CA PHE A 96 -9.34 -19.04 1.84
C PHE A 96 -8.19 -18.62 2.76
N ALA A 97 -7.08 -19.35 2.76
CA ALA A 97 -5.88 -18.99 3.52
C ALA A 97 -5.27 -17.68 3.02
N LYS A 98 -5.15 -17.48 1.70
CA LYS A 98 -4.64 -16.24 1.10
C LYS A 98 -5.56 -15.04 1.34
N LEU A 99 -6.87 -15.24 1.23
CA LEU A 99 -7.88 -14.24 1.57
C LEU A 99 -7.74 -13.83 3.04
N SER A 100 -7.62 -14.80 3.94
CA SER A 100 -7.46 -14.54 5.37
C SER A 100 -6.15 -13.79 5.65
N ALA A 101 -5.07 -14.13 4.96
CA ALA A 101 -3.80 -13.42 5.04
C ALA A 101 -3.90 -11.98 4.50
N ALA A 102 -4.54 -11.76 3.35
CA ALA A 102 -4.76 -10.42 2.80
C ALA A 102 -5.65 -9.56 3.71
N TYR A 103 -6.71 -10.14 4.26
CA TYR A 103 -7.55 -9.46 5.25
C TYR A 103 -6.79 -9.16 6.55
N PHE A 104 -5.95 -10.08 7.01
CA PHE A 104 -5.06 -9.86 8.15
C PHE A 104 -4.11 -8.68 7.91
N VAL A 105 -3.56 -8.54 6.71
CA VAL A 105 -2.73 -7.37 6.36
C VAL A 105 -3.55 -6.07 6.46
N LEU A 106 -4.79 -6.03 5.99
CA LEU A 106 -5.65 -4.85 6.12
C LEU A 106 -5.89 -4.48 7.61
N VAL A 107 -6.15 -5.48 8.45
CA VAL A 107 -6.31 -5.28 9.91
C VAL A 107 -5.00 -4.84 10.56
N TRP A 108 -3.87 -5.39 10.13
CA TRP A 108 -2.55 -5.06 10.66
C TRP A 108 -2.16 -3.61 10.33
N LEU A 109 -2.47 -3.14 9.13
CA LEU A 109 -2.23 -1.74 8.75
C LEU A 109 -3.05 -0.76 9.56
N ARG A 110 -4.29 -1.10 9.90
CA ARG A 110 -5.10 -0.30 10.84
C ARG A 110 -4.43 -0.13 12.20
N GLY A 111 -3.71 -1.14 12.67
CA GLY A 111 -3.00 -1.09 13.95
C GLY A 111 -1.63 -0.39 13.91
N THR A 112 -1.04 -0.22 12.73
CA THR A 112 0.36 0.25 12.60
C THR A 112 0.48 1.64 11.98
N LEU A 113 -0.42 2.03 11.09
CA LEU A 113 -0.34 3.30 10.38
C LEU A 113 -1.16 4.41 11.08
N PRO A 114 -0.62 5.63 11.19
CA PRO A 114 -1.39 6.78 11.63
C PRO A 114 -2.44 7.16 10.57
N ARG A 115 -3.54 7.78 11.01
CA ARG A 115 -4.59 8.29 10.12
C ARG A 115 -4.07 9.39 9.20
N PHE A 116 -4.55 9.40 7.95
CA PHE A 116 -4.28 10.48 6.99
C PHE A 116 -5.33 11.58 7.08
N ARG A 117 -4.88 12.83 6.97
CA ARG A 117 -5.77 13.98 6.76
C ARG A 117 -6.30 13.97 5.32
N LEU A 118 -7.53 14.46 5.10
CA LEU A 118 -8.16 14.54 3.77
C LEU A 118 -7.25 15.19 2.71
N ASP A 119 -6.61 16.31 3.05
CA ASP A 119 -5.70 17.01 2.13
C ASP A 119 -4.50 16.15 1.71
N GLN A 120 -3.97 15.34 2.63
CA GLN A 120 -2.83 14.46 2.38
C GLN A 120 -3.25 13.26 1.54
N LEU A 121 -4.42 12.68 1.81
CA LEU A 121 -4.98 11.58 1.03
C LEU A 121 -5.28 12.02 -0.40
N MET A 122 -5.93 13.17 -0.58
CA MET A 122 -6.26 13.68 -1.92
C MET A 122 -5.00 14.00 -2.71
N ARG A 123 -3.98 14.59 -2.07
CA ARG A 123 -2.67 14.80 -2.70
C ARG A 123 -2.02 13.47 -3.07
N PHE A 124 -2.08 12.47 -2.17
CA PHE A 124 -1.57 11.12 -2.42
C PHE A 124 -2.23 10.45 -3.63
N ALA A 125 -3.56 10.48 -3.69
CA ALA A 125 -4.33 9.88 -4.77
C ALA A 125 -4.09 10.57 -6.12
N TRP A 126 -4.26 11.89 -6.18
CA TRP A 126 -4.23 12.65 -7.42
C TRP A 126 -2.83 12.90 -7.98
N GLN A 127 -1.86 13.21 -7.12
CA GLN A 127 -0.51 13.54 -7.59
C GLN A 127 0.37 12.30 -7.74
N TYR A 128 0.00 11.17 -7.14
CA TYR A 128 0.87 10.00 -7.09
C TYR A 128 0.20 8.71 -7.56
N LEU A 129 -0.87 8.24 -6.92
CA LEU A 129 -1.47 6.94 -7.30
C LEU A 129 -1.98 6.93 -8.76
N ILE A 130 -2.63 8.01 -9.20
CA ILE A 130 -3.15 8.09 -10.57
C ILE A 130 -2.01 8.13 -11.61
N PRO A 131 -1.04 9.08 -11.54
CA PRO A 131 0.05 9.08 -12.51
C PRO A 131 0.87 7.79 -12.47
N LEU A 132 1.15 7.24 -11.29
CA LEU A 132 1.93 6.01 -11.12
C LEU A 132 1.25 4.81 -11.76
N SER A 133 -0.06 4.66 -11.58
CA SER A 133 -0.82 3.56 -12.20
C SER A 133 -0.89 3.70 -13.72
N LEU A 134 -1.05 4.92 -14.25
CA LEU A 134 -1.02 5.17 -15.70
C LEU A 134 0.36 4.89 -16.32
N PHE A 135 1.44 5.33 -15.69
CA PHE A 135 2.80 5.02 -16.17
C PHE A 135 3.07 3.53 -16.13
N ASN A 136 2.68 2.83 -15.06
CA ASN A 136 2.82 1.38 -14.98
C ASN A 136 2.03 0.67 -16.09
N LEU A 137 0.80 1.09 -16.35
CA LEU A 137 -0.02 0.54 -17.44
C LEU A 137 0.68 0.68 -18.80
N ILE A 138 1.23 1.86 -19.11
CA ILE A 138 1.94 2.09 -20.38
C ILE A 138 3.19 1.22 -20.48
N ILE A 139 4.00 1.14 -19.42
CA ILE A 139 5.22 0.32 -19.38
C ILE A 139 4.87 -1.15 -19.66
N VAL A 140 3.89 -1.69 -18.94
CA VAL A 140 3.45 -3.07 -19.08
C VAL A 140 2.88 -3.32 -20.48
N ALA A 141 2.08 -2.40 -21.02
CA ALA A 141 1.50 -2.54 -22.36
C ALA A 141 2.56 -2.55 -23.46
N VAL A 142 3.54 -1.64 -23.39
CA VAL A 142 4.65 -1.58 -24.36
C VAL A 142 5.51 -2.83 -24.25
N GLU A 143 5.89 -3.22 -23.05
CA GLU A 143 6.73 -4.38 -22.81
C GLU A 143 6.06 -5.68 -23.26
N ALA A 144 4.80 -5.90 -22.89
CA ALA A 144 4.03 -7.06 -23.33
C ALA A 144 3.91 -7.11 -24.87
N SER A 145 3.72 -5.96 -25.52
CA SER A 145 3.65 -5.87 -26.98
C SER A 145 4.99 -6.18 -27.67
N LEU A 146 6.12 -5.82 -27.05
CA LEU A 146 7.45 -6.11 -27.55
C LEU A 146 7.82 -7.58 -27.36
N LEU A 147 7.56 -8.13 -26.16
CA LEU A 147 7.81 -9.53 -25.85
C LEU A 147 6.93 -10.47 -26.68
N ALA A 148 5.69 -10.09 -26.98
CA ALA A 148 4.82 -10.88 -27.86
C ALA A 148 5.34 -11.00 -29.30
N ARG A 149 6.17 -10.04 -29.75
CA ARG A 149 6.81 -10.09 -31.08
C ARG A 149 8.13 -10.86 -31.06
N TRP A 150 8.72 -11.06 -29.89
CA TRP A 150 9.99 -11.73 -29.72
C TRP A 150 9.74 -13.20 -29.37
N ASP A 151 10.03 -14.11 -30.30
CA ASP A 151 9.90 -15.56 -30.09
C ASP A 151 11.02 -16.11 -29.21
N ALA A 152 11.10 -15.60 -27.97
CA ALA A 152 12.07 -16.00 -26.96
C ALA A 152 11.46 -17.04 -26.01
N PRO A 153 12.28 -17.92 -25.39
CA PRO A 153 11.79 -18.87 -24.39
C PRO A 153 11.04 -18.16 -23.26
N GLY A 154 9.87 -18.69 -22.86
CA GLY A 154 8.98 -18.04 -21.89
C GLY A 154 9.64 -17.63 -20.57
N LEU A 155 10.61 -18.42 -20.09
CA LEU A 155 11.36 -18.12 -18.87
C LEU A 155 12.27 -16.88 -19.03
N VAL A 156 12.84 -16.66 -20.21
CA VAL A 156 13.65 -15.48 -20.53
C VAL A 156 12.76 -14.24 -20.63
N SER A 157 11.61 -14.35 -21.30
CA SER A 157 10.63 -13.27 -21.42
C SER A 157 10.09 -12.85 -20.05
N LEU A 158 9.75 -13.81 -19.17
CA LEU A 158 9.30 -13.53 -17.81
C LEU A 158 10.40 -12.95 -16.91
N GLY A 159 11.63 -13.42 -17.06
CA GLY A 159 12.78 -12.88 -16.35
C GLY A 159 13.04 -11.42 -16.72
N LEU A 160 13.09 -11.12 -18.02
CA LEU A 160 13.21 -9.76 -18.53
C LEU A 160 12.04 -8.88 -18.05
N PHE A 161 10.81 -9.38 -18.17
CA PHE A 161 9.61 -8.69 -17.69
C PHE A 161 9.71 -8.30 -16.23
N THR A 162 10.14 -9.23 -15.38
CA THR A 162 10.31 -8.99 -13.95
C THR A 162 11.39 -7.93 -13.71
N ILE A 163 12.56 -8.06 -14.34
CA ILE A 163 13.68 -7.13 -14.14
C ILE A 163 13.31 -5.71 -14.54
N VAL A 164 12.65 -5.54 -15.69
CA VAL A 164 12.20 -4.24 -16.19
C VAL A 164 11.16 -3.63 -15.25
N ASN A 165 10.16 -4.40 -14.80
CA ASN A 165 9.12 -3.90 -13.90
C ASN A 165 9.68 -3.55 -12.52
N TRP A 166 10.61 -4.32 -11.98
CA TRP A 166 11.30 -3.99 -10.72
C TRP A 166 12.22 -2.77 -10.87
N GLY A 167 12.92 -2.65 -12.01
CA GLY A 167 13.72 -1.46 -12.32
C GLY A 167 12.87 -0.20 -12.44
N ALA A 168 11.75 -0.28 -13.16
CA ALA A 168 10.77 0.79 -13.25
C ALA A 168 10.18 1.14 -11.88
N ALA A 169 9.85 0.13 -11.07
CA ALA A 169 9.35 0.33 -9.71
C ALA A 169 10.34 1.11 -8.86
N TYR A 170 11.61 0.71 -8.88
CA TYR A 170 12.66 1.39 -8.15
C TYR A 170 12.84 2.84 -8.61
N ILE A 171 12.87 3.09 -9.93
CA ILE A 171 13.03 4.45 -10.49
C ILE A 171 11.86 5.34 -10.09
N LEU A 172 10.62 4.86 -10.30
CA LEU A 172 9.42 5.62 -10.00
C LEU A 172 9.30 5.90 -8.50
N PHE A 173 9.62 4.93 -7.65
CA PHE A 173 9.61 5.10 -6.20
C PHE A 173 10.72 6.05 -5.70
N ARG A 174 11.92 5.95 -6.27
CA ARG A 174 13.04 6.86 -5.96
C ARG A 174 12.71 8.30 -6.36
N ASP A 175 12.20 8.50 -7.57
CA ASP A 175 11.87 9.82 -8.08
C ASP A 175 10.70 10.42 -7.30
N TRP A 176 9.77 9.59 -6.84
CA TRP A 176 8.74 9.97 -5.89
C TRP A 176 9.31 10.43 -4.54
N ALA A 177 10.19 9.62 -3.92
CA ALA A 177 10.82 9.96 -2.64
C ALA A 177 11.56 11.31 -2.72
N ARG A 178 12.28 11.56 -3.82
CA ARG A 178 12.95 12.84 -4.08
C ARG A 178 11.96 14.01 -4.16
N ARG A 179 10.82 13.84 -4.83
CA ARG A 179 9.79 14.89 -4.95
C ARG A 179 9.13 15.26 -3.62
N ILE A 180 9.06 14.31 -2.68
CA ILE A 180 8.57 14.55 -1.31
C ILE A 180 9.60 15.30 -0.45
N GLY A 181 10.83 15.49 -0.95
CA GLY A 181 11.91 16.09 -0.18
C GLY A 181 12.55 15.10 0.81
N TYR A 182 12.35 13.79 0.62
CA TYR A 182 13.10 12.78 1.35
C TYR A 182 14.58 12.88 0.94
N GLN A 183 15.38 13.50 1.80
CA GLN A 183 16.82 13.60 1.69
C GLN A 183 17.46 12.57 2.63
N PRO A 184 17.78 11.36 2.16
CA PRO A 184 18.44 10.35 3.01
C PRO A 184 19.79 10.85 3.57
N ASP A 185 20.43 11.78 2.85
CA ASP A 185 21.78 12.28 3.18
C ASP A 185 21.80 13.58 4.01
N ALA A 186 20.63 14.20 4.27
CA ALA A 186 20.56 15.44 5.07
C ALA A 186 20.48 15.17 6.58
N GLY A 187 20.28 13.91 6.97
CA GLY A 187 20.21 13.47 8.35
C GLY A 187 21.15 12.30 8.59
N GLY A 188 22.47 12.55 8.54
CA GLY A 188 23.39 11.69 9.30
C GLY A 188 22.88 11.56 10.74
N PRO A 189 23.18 10.45 11.46
CA PRO A 189 22.69 10.26 12.82
C PRO A 189 23.00 11.52 13.62
N ARG A 190 21.96 12.30 13.96
CA ARG A 190 22.15 13.45 14.85
C ARG A 190 22.71 12.84 16.12
N ARG A 191 23.98 13.13 16.39
CA ARG A 191 24.62 12.81 17.65
C ARG A 191 23.65 13.27 18.73
N ALA A 192 23.48 12.50 19.81
CA ALA A 192 22.68 12.93 20.93
C ALA A 192 23.20 14.31 21.38
N GLU A 193 22.49 15.37 21.00
CA GLU A 193 22.77 16.70 21.49
C GLU A 193 22.33 16.66 22.94
N LEU A 194 23.30 16.61 23.84
CA LEU A 194 23.05 16.76 25.26
C LEU A 194 22.19 18.02 25.44
N THR A 195 21.23 17.98 26.36
CA THR A 195 20.34 19.09 26.74
C THR A 195 21.06 20.40 27.12
N GLN A 196 22.39 20.39 27.13
CA GLN A 196 23.26 21.56 27.22
C GLN A 196 23.33 22.39 25.93
N GLN A 197 23.07 21.82 24.75
CA GLN A 197 23.10 22.53 23.46
C GLN A 197 21.72 23.04 23.00
N VAL A 198 20.64 22.51 23.56
CA VAL A 198 19.31 23.08 23.37
C VAL A 198 19.19 24.24 24.35
N GLY A 199 18.88 25.44 23.84
CA GLY A 199 19.05 26.74 24.51
C GLY A 199 18.41 26.95 25.90
N GLY A 200 17.84 25.94 26.55
CA GLY A 200 17.31 26.02 27.92
C GLY A 200 18.37 26.32 28.99
N LEU A 201 19.54 25.65 28.95
CA LEU A 201 20.62 25.93 29.90
C LEU A 201 21.40 27.20 29.56
N GLU A 202 21.55 27.52 28.28
CA GLU A 202 22.16 28.79 27.83
C GLU A 202 21.27 29.99 28.20
N ALA A 203 19.94 29.86 28.10
CA ALA A 203 19.00 30.86 28.58
C ALA A 203 19.07 31.04 30.10
N ALA A 204 19.21 29.95 30.85
CA ALA A 204 19.38 29.99 32.30
C ALA A 204 20.69 30.69 32.72
N HIS A 205 21.80 30.46 32.00
CA HIS A 205 23.05 31.19 32.26
C HIS A 205 22.95 32.67 31.91
N ARG A 206 22.31 33.03 30.79
CA ARG A 206 22.07 34.45 30.44
C ARG A 206 21.22 35.18 31.48
N MET A 207 20.27 34.48 32.10
CA MET A 207 19.46 35.03 33.20
C MET A 207 20.25 35.14 34.51
N GLY A 208 21.14 34.19 34.81
CA GLY A 208 21.98 34.21 36.01
C GLY A 208 23.12 35.23 35.99
N THR A 209 23.56 35.68 34.81
CA THR A 209 24.57 36.74 34.64
C THR A 209 23.96 38.14 34.53
N ALA A 210 22.64 38.26 34.53
CA ALA A 210 21.91 39.53 34.39
C ALA A 210 21.47 40.14 35.74
N THR A 211 21.92 39.57 36.86
CA THR A 211 21.80 40.11 38.23
C THR A 211 23.17 40.51 38.75
#